data_AF-A0A6G6K9Q8-F1
#
_entry.id   AF-A0A6G6K9Q8-F1
#
_cell.length_a   1.000
_cell.length_b   1.000
_cell.length_c   1.000
_cell.angle_alpha   90.00
_cell.angle_beta   90.00
_cell.angle_gamma   90.00
#
_symmetry.space_group_name_H-M   'P 1'
#
loop_
_entity.id
_entity.type
_entity.pdbx_description
1 polymer ?
#
loop_
_entity_poly.entity_id
_entity_poly.type
_entity_poly.pdbx_seq_one_letter_code
_entity_poly.pdbx_strand_id
1 'polypeptide(L)'
;MPKKRLALLTNKVGDITAVSLGDDTYCYVRKYRFGYGVLPFLSKGLELDASKFPSLTPAFHMHIWVYNIDPTPMYHVAHIPFTTEEESCGQPAYYPPGPIEDCYRIHNALGIIKPVTEADVAGLEMLVRYQPPQFREYLFSRRTEWTYITGSSPISETMNAAEEPASTTFYEIVFQAADFTFDGRDEIEDPLDEALRESELGEVTGGGSGGGICNIDVEVKDAKRGLAVIRKVLRKLKVARSTRIHQTEPEPREFGIYP
;
A
#
# COMPACT_ATOMS: atom_id res chain seq x y z
N MET A 1 22.26 -2.91 6.06
CA MET A 1 21.87 -1.49 6.22
C MET A 1 20.63 -1.42 7.11
N PRO A 2 20.49 -0.42 7.99
CA PRO A 2 19.27 -0.26 8.81
C PRO A 2 18.08 0.02 7.89
N LYS A 3 17.01 -0.80 8.00
CA LYS A 3 15.76 -0.56 7.27
C LYS A 3 15.21 0.81 7.65
N LYS A 4 14.91 1.66 6.66
CA LYS A 4 14.28 2.97 6.85
C LYS A 4 12.98 2.76 7.63
N ARG A 5 12.88 3.31 8.83
CA ARG A 5 11.67 3.21 9.65
C ARG A 5 10.54 3.96 8.96
N LEU A 6 9.33 3.39 8.98
CA LEU A 6 8.15 4.01 8.41
C LEU A 6 7.83 5.33 9.11
N ALA A 7 7.37 6.33 8.34
CA ALA A 7 7.11 7.68 8.84
C ALA A 7 6.20 7.67 10.08
N LEU A 8 5.13 6.85 10.08
CA LEU A 8 4.22 6.73 11.21
C LEU A 8 4.88 6.28 12.53
N LEU A 9 6.00 5.54 12.46
CA LEU A 9 6.76 5.08 13.64
C LEU A 9 7.68 6.15 14.21
N THR A 10 7.98 7.19 13.43
CA THR A 10 8.80 8.33 13.85
C THR A 10 7.97 9.54 14.24
N ASN A 11 6.64 9.50 14.05
CA ASN A 11 5.75 10.60 14.37
C ASN A 11 5.65 10.83 15.88
N LYS A 12 5.62 12.11 16.25
CA LYS A 12 5.27 12.59 17.59
C LYS A 12 3.79 12.98 17.66
N VAL A 13 3.26 13.04 18.87
CA VAL A 13 1.88 13.48 19.14
C VAL A 13 1.64 14.86 18.53
N GLY A 14 0.56 15.00 17.75
CA GLY A 14 0.21 16.22 17.01
C GLY A 14 0.66 16.23 15.54
N ASP A 15 1.53 15.30 15.11
CA ASP A 15 1.92 15.19 13.71
C ASP A 15 0.74 14.80 12.83
N ILE A 16 0.68 15.39 11.65
CA ILE A 16 -0.27 15.04 10.59
C ILE A 16 0.50 14.34 9.47
N THR A 17 -0.04 13.21 9.02
CA THR A 17 0.55 12.38 7.98
C THR A 17 -0.48 12.11 6.90
N ALA A 18 -0.09 12.34 5.66
CA ALA A 18 -0.83 11.89 4.49
C ALA A 18 -0.50 10.42 4.25
N VAL A 19 -1.52 9.59 4.03
CA VAL A 19 -1.41 8.17 3.69
C VAL A 19 -2.02 7.97 2.32
N SER A 20 -1.25 7.42 1.39
CA SER A 20 -1.74 7.13 0.04
C SER A 20 -2.77 6.00 0.05
N LEU A 21 -3.87 6.20 -0.67
CA LEU A 21 -4.89 5.20 -0.95
C LEU A 21 -4.79 4.67 -2.41
N GLY A 22 -3.78 5.11 -3.17
CA GLY A 22 -3.67 4.87 -4.61
C GLY A 22 -4.49 5.85 -5.45
N ASP A 23 -4.33 5.79 -6.78
CA ASP A 23 -5.00 6.67 -7.76
C ASP A 23 -4.92 8.17 -7.41
N ASP A 24 -3.75 8.61 -6.95
CA ASP A 24 -3.50 10.00 -6.52
C ASP A 24 -4.46 10.48 -5.42
N THR A 25 -5.02 9.56 -4.63
CA THR A 25 -5.93 9.85 -3.52
C THR A 25 -5.23 9.67 -2.20
N TYR A 26 -5.39 10.63 -1.30
CA TYR A 26 -4.79 10.61 0.03
C TYR A 26 -5.84 10.82 1.12
N CYS A 27 -5.63 10.15 2.25
CA CYS A 27 -6.29 10.48 3.50
C CYS A 27 -5.27 11.03 4.49
N TYR A 28 -5.76 11.76 5.49
CA TYR A 28 -4.91 12.41 6.47
C TYR A 28 -5.20 11.86 7.86
N VAL A 29 -4.13 11.55 8.58
CA VAL A 29 -4.22 11.08 9.96
C VAL A 29 -3.41 11.98 10.87
N ARG A 30 -3.98 12.33 12.03
CA ARG A 30 -3.29 13.06 13.08
C ARG A 30 -2.86 12.10 14.18
N LYS A 31 -1.62 12.19 14.64
CA LYS A 31 -1.07 11.35 15.70
C LYS A 31 -1.61 11.80 17.05
N TYR A 32 -2.25 10.89 17.77
CA TYR A 32 -2.63 11.02 19.17
C TYR A 32 -1.68 10.20 20.04
N ARG A 33 -1.69 10.45 21.35
CA ARG A 33 -0.91 9.69 22.33
C ARG A 33 -1.24 8.19 22.23
N PHE A 34 -2.51 7.86 22.04
CA PHE A 34 -2.99 6.49 21.97
C PHE A 34 -3.55 6.12 20.60
N GLY A 35 -2.94 6.57 19.50
CA GLY A 35 -3.35 6.12 18.17
C GLY A 35 -3.32 7.23 17.14
N TYR A 36 -4.27 7.19 16.20
CA TYR A 36 -4.41 8.15 15.12
C TYR A 36 -5.88 8.52 14.94
N GLY A 37 -6.14 9.80 14.69
CA GLY A 37 -7.45 10.29 14.28
C GLY A 37 -7.46 10.53 12.78
N VAL A 38 -8.44 9.96 12.08
CA VAL A 38 -8.62 10.16 10.64
C VAL A 38 -9.36 11.47 10.42
N LEU A 39 -8.78 12.40 9.67
CA LEU A 39 -9.39 13.70 9.40
C LEU A 39 -10.51 13.56 8.36
N PRO A 40 -11.64 14.30 8.49
CA PRO A 40 -12.92 14.11 7.79
C PRO A 40 -12.91 14.53 6.30
N PHE A 41 -11.78 14.39 5.63
CA PHE A 41 -11.63 14.75 4.22
C PHE A 41 -10.62 13.85 3.51
N LEU A 42 -10.71 13.83 2.19
CA LEU A 42 -9.73 13.21 1.29
C LEU A 42 -9.15 14.28 0.39
N SER A 43 -7.97 14.03 -0.17
CA SER A 43 -7.43 14.87 -1.24
C SER A 43 -7.19 14.07 -2.51
N LYS A 44 -7.38 14.75 -3.65
CA LYS A 44 -6.80 14.33 -4.92
C LYS A 44 -5.50 15.13 -5.10
N GLY A 45 -4.37 14.44 -5.25
CA GLY A 45 -3.04 15.03 -5.08
C GLY A 45 -2.65 15.15 -3.60
N LEU A 46 -1.36 15.37 -3.36
CA LEU A 46 -0.82 15.53 -2.01
C LEU A 46 -0.93 17.01 -1.59
N GLU A 47 -1.82 17.30 -0.64
CA GLU A 47 -1.84 18.60 0.03
C GLU A 47 -0.88 18.59 1.22
N LEU A 48 0.10 19.49 1.20
CA LEU A 48 1.14 19.65 2.23
C LEU A 48 0.88 20.86 3.14
N ASP A 49 -0.02 21.76 2.75
CA ASP A 49 -0.40 22.93 3.53
C ASP A 49 -1.61 22.62 4.43
N ALA A 50 -1.32 22.32 5.70
CA ALA A 50 -2.35 22.01 6.68
C ALA A 50 -3.32 23.18 6.98
N SER A 51 -3.00 24.42 6.59
CA SER A 51 -3.92 25.56 6.76
C SER A 51 -5.14 25.46 5.84
N LYS A 52 -5.06 24.65 4.78
CA LYS A 52 -6.17 24.37 3.85
C LYS A 52 -7.06 23.22 4.32
N PHE A 53 -6.72 22.55 5.43
CA PHE A 53 -7.51 21.44 5.93
C PHE A 53 -8.84 21.94 6.49
N PRO A 54 -9.98 21.40 6.05
CA PRO A 54 -11.30 21.89 6.47
C PRO A 54 -11.58 21.63 7.95
N SER A 55 -10.92 20.63 8.56
CA SER A 55 -11.03 20.32 9.98
C SER A 55 -9.84 19.49 10.45
N LEU A 56 -9.39 19.75 11.68
CA LEU A 56 -8.44 18.90 12.41
C LEU A 56 -9.13 17.96 13.41
N THR A 57 -10.45 18.03 13.50
CA THR A 57 -11.26 17.14 14.36
C THR A 57 -11.44 15.82 13.64
N PRO A 58 -11.00 14.67 14.20
CA PRO A 58 -11.12 13.39 13.53
C PRO A 58 -12.57 12.98 13.29
N ALA A 59 -12.85 12.38 12.13
CA ALA A 59 -14.09 11.66 11.87
C ALA A 59 -14.22 10.42 12.77
N PHE A 60 -13.10 9.71 12.97
CA PHE A 60 -13.00 8.58 13.88
C PHE A 60 -11.54 8.32 14.26
N HIS A 61 -11.34 7.53 15.31
CA HIS A 61 -10.02 7.12 15.78
C HIS A 61 -9.70 5.70 15.32
N MET A 62 -8.41 5.44 15.15
CA MET A 62 -7.87 4.12 14.84
C MET A 62 -6.54 3.90 15.56
N HIS A 63 -6.27 2.64 15.87
CA HIS A 63 -4.93 2.21 16.25
C HIS A 63 -4.27 1.63 15.01
N ILE A 64 -3.31 2.35 14.43
CA ILE A 64 -2.54 1.82 13.32
C ILE A 64 -1.43 0.94 13.88
N TRP A 65 -1.50 -0.35 13.57
CA TRP A 65 -0.39 -1.27 13.74
C TRP A 65 0.30 -1.45 12.39
N VAL A 66 1.30 -0.62 12.12
CA VAL A 66 2.07 -0.69 10.87
C VAL A 66 3.16 -1.73 11.05
N TYR A 67 3.20 -2.76 10.21
CA TYR A 67 4.40 -3.60 10.11
C TYR A 67 5.52 -2.76 9.49
N ASN A 68 6.77 -2.91 9.95
CA ASN A 68 7.96 -2.23 9.39
C ASN A 68 8.18 -2.44 7.87
N ILE A 69 7.35 -3.24 7.21
CA ILE A 69 7.45 -3.65 5.81
C ILE A 69 6.28 -3.15 4.96
N ASP A 70 5.35 -2.35 5.50
CA ASP A 70 4.26 -1.79 4.70
C ASP A 70 4.82 -0.79 3.66
N PRO A 71 4.69 -1.06 2.34
CA PRO A 71 5.29 -0.23 1.29
C PRO A 71 4.48 1.04 1.01
N THR A 72 3.40 1.29 1.75
CA THR A 72 2.47 2.38 1.46
C THR A 72 3.14 3.74 1.59
N PRO A 73 3.06 4.59 0.55
CA PRO A 73 3.60 5.93 0.62
C PRO A 73 2.91 6.75 1.71
N MET A 74 3.72 7.32 2.60
CA MET A 74 3.29 8.18 3.70
C MET A 74 4.17 9.41 3.77
N TYR A 75 3.56 10.56 4.02
CA TYR A 75 4.24 11.85 3.99
C TYR A 75 3.91 12.63 5.25
N HIS A 76 4.93 13.07 5.98
CA HIS A 76 4.74 14.04 7.04
C HIS A 76 4.30 15.38 6.43
N VAL A 77 3.16 15.89 6.87
CA VAL A 77 2.55 17.14 6.37
C VAL A 77 2.96 18.29 7.27
N ALA A 78 2.57 18.22 8.53
CA ALA A 78 2.76 19.29 9.50
C ALA A 78 2.75 18.74 10.93
N HIS A 79 3.31 19.51 11.85
CA HIS A 79 3.16 19.30 13.28
C HIS A 79 2.24 20.37 13.86
N ILE A 80 1.06 19.98 14.32
CA ILE A 80 0.12 20.89 14.99
C ILE A 80 -0.10 20.36 16.41
N PRO A 81 0.52 20.97 17.44
CA PRO A 81 0.38 20.51 18.80
C PRO A 81 -1.07 20.60 19.26
N PHE A 82 -1.43 19.77 20.23
CA PHE A 82 -2.71 19.90 20.93
C PHE A 82 -2.64 21.07 21.92
N THR A 83 -3.78 21.70 22.17
CA THR A 83 -3.86 22.82 23.13
C THR A 83 -3.71 22.29 24.56
N THR A 84 -4.19 21.06 24.79
CA THR A 84 -4.15 20.40 26.09
C THR A 84 -3.66 18.96 25.97
N GLU A 85 -3.18 18.41 27.09
CA GLU A 85 -2.82 17.00 27.20
C GLU A 85 -4.03 16.08 27.00
N GLU A 86 -5.21 16.50 27.47
CA GLU A 86 -6.45 15.74 27.34
C GLU A 86 -6.88 15.58 25.88
N GLU A 87 -6.82 16.67 25.09
CA GLU A 87 -7.06 16.64 23.65
C GLU A 87 -6.11 15.66 22.94
N SER A 88 -4.88 15.52 23.44
CA SER A 88 -3.86 14.67 22.82
C SER A 88 -4.10 13.16 22.98
N CYS A 89 -4.99 12.75 23.90
CA CYS A 89 -5.22 11.35 24.21
C CYS A 89 -6.09 10.63 23.15
N GLY A 90 -6.99 11.35 22.48
CA GLY A 90 -7.95 10.75 21.54
C GLY A 90 -9.09 10.04 22.27
N GLN A 91 -9.76 9.09 21.62
CA GLN A 91 -10.75 8.22 22.29
C GLN A 91 -10.06 7.16 23.19
N PRO A 92 -10.72 6.67 24.26
CA PRO A 92 -10.11 5.84 25.30
C PRO A 92 -9.46 4.53 24.81
N ALA A 93 -8.33 4.16 25.43
CA ALA A 93 -7.62 2.89 25.21
C ALA A 93 -7.96 1.88 26.32
N TYR A 94 -8.13 0.59 25.99
CA TYR A 94 -8.44 -0.46 26.96
C TYR A 94 -7.32 -1.51 27.15
N TYR A 95 -7.36 -2.22 28.27
CA TYR A 95 -6.44 -3.30 28.68
C TYR A 95 -7.23 -4.60 28.93
N PRO A 96 -6.69 -5.77 28.53
CA PRO A 96 -7.34 -7.06 28.78
C PRO A 96 -7.32 -7.45 30.27
N PRO A 97 -8.18 -8.41 30.68
CA PRO A 97 -8.22 -8.91 32.05
C PRO A 97 -6.87 -9.42 32.53
N GLY A 98 -6.44 -8.95 33.71
CA GLY A 98 -5.27 -9.47 34.42
C GLY A 98 -5.64 -10.64 35.34
N PRO A 99 -4.66 -11.44 35.78
CA PRO A 99 -4.89 -12.65 36.58
C PRO A 99 -5.47 -12.40 37.99
N ILE A 100 -5.63 -11.14 38.39
CA ILE A 100 -6.10 -10.72 39.72
C ILE A 100 -7.53 -10.18 39.68
N GLU A 101 -7.89 -9.42 38.64
CA GLU A 101 -9.12 -8.63 38.63
C GLU A 101 -10.14 -9.03 37.57
N ASP A 102 -9.82 -10.00 36.70
CA ASP A 102 -10.71 -10.64 35.71
C ASP A 102 -11.69 -9.70 34.98
N CYS A 103 -11.27 -8.46 34.73
CA CYS A 103 -12.06 -7.46 34.05
C CYS A 103 -11.19 -6.60 33.14
N TYR A 104 -11.78 -6.14 32.04
CA TYR A 104 -11.16 -5.20 31.13
C TYR A 104 -11.10 -3.81 31.76
N ARG A 105 -10.12 -3.01 31.38
CA ARG A 105 -9.91 -1.67 31.95
C ARG A 105 -9.74 -0.62 30.88
N ILE A 106 -10.40 0.52 31.00
CA ILE A 106 -10.11 1.70 30.15
C ILE A 106 -9.19 2.66 30.89
N HIS A 107 -8.10 3.09 30.23
CA HIS A 107 -7.36 4.27 30.63
C HIS A 107 -8.02 5.50 30.02
N ASN A 108 -8.41 6.45 30.88
CA ASN A 108 -8.73 7.79 30.40
C ASN A 108 -7.46 8.65 30.31
N ALA A 109 -7.61 9.87 29.78
CA ALA A 109 -6.53 10.85 29.61
C ALA A 109 -5.77 11.21 30.90
N LEU A 110 -6.36 10.92 32.06
CA LEU A 110 -5.82 11.21 33.40
C LEU A 110 -5.16 10.00 34.06
N GLY A 111 -5.00 8.89 33.33
CA GLY A 111 -4.45 7.64 33.89
C GLY A 111 -5.40 6.90 34.83
N ILE A 112 -6.69 7.28 34.86
CA ILE A 112 -7.70 6.58 35.65
C ILE A 112 -8.08 5.30 34.92
N ILE A 113 -7.95 4.20 35.66
CA ILE A 113 -8.29 2.85 35.24
C ILE A 113 -9.72 2.58 35.70
N LYS A 114 -10.68 2.43 34.77
CA LYS A 114 -12.04 2.00 35.11
C LYS A 114 -12.28 0.58 34.62
N PRO A 115 -12.85 -0.31 35.45
CA PRO A 115 -13.33 -1.60 34.97
C PRO A 115 -14.46 -1.37 33.96
N VAL A 116 -14.46 -2.14 32.88
CA VAL A 116 -15.44 -2.06 31.80
C VAL A 116 -16.00 -3.44 31.47
N THR A 117 -17.21 -3.46 30.91
CA THR A 117 -17.91 -4.70 30.57
C THR A 117 -17.40 -5.29 29.26
N GLU A 118 -17.67 -6.58 29.02
CA GLU A 118 -17.38 -7.22 27.72
C GLU A 118 -18.10 -6.52 26.55
N ALA A 119 -19.25 -5.88 26.79
CA ALA A 119 -19.96 -5.10 25.78
C ALA A 119 -19.24 -3.80 25.43
N ASP A 120 -18.64 -3.13 26.42
CA ASP A 120 -17.80 -1.94 26.21
C ASP A 120 -16.53 -2.30 25.43
N VAL A 121 -15.97 -3.47 25.72
CA VAL A 121 -14.80 -4.05 25.04
C VAL A 121 -15.14 -4.42 23.61
N ALA A 122 -16.27 -5.08 23.36
CA ALA A 122 -16.74 -5.39 22.01
C ALA A 122 -16.96 -4.10 21.17
N GLY A 123 -17.44 -3.02 21.80
CA GLY A 123 -17.56 -1.70 21.19
C GLY A 123 -16.20 -1.06 20.82
N LEU A 124 -15.15 -1.34 21.60
CA LEU A 124 -13.78 -0.90 21.33
C LEU A 124 -13.02 -1.87 20.39
N GLU A 125 -13.33 -3.16 20.39
CA GLU A 125 -12.75 -4.20 19.50
C GLU A 125 -13.24 -4.10 18.06
N MET A 126 -14.26 -3.28 17.79
CA MET A 126 -14.50 -2.72 16.45
C MET A 126 -13.38 -1.79 15.96
N LEU A 127 -12.26 -1.67 16.69
CA LEU A 127 -10.98 -1.13 16.25
C LEU A 127 -10.40 -1.97 15.09
N VAL A 128 -10.92 -1.72 13.90
CA VAL A 128 -10.57 -2.48 12.71
C VAL A 128 -9.17 -2.10 12.22
N ARG A 129 -8.39 -3.13 11.90
CA ARG A 129 -7.08 -3.03 11.25
C ARG A 129 -7.30 -2.97 9.74
N TYR A 130 -6.67 -2.01 9.08
CA TYR A 130 -6.77 -1.91 7.64
C TYR A 130 -5.40 -1.84 6.99
N GLN A 131 -5.16 -2.70 6.01
CA GLN A 131 -4.21 -2.40 4.94
C GLN A 131 -4.76 -1.24 4.11
N PRO A 132 -3.93 -0.40 3.47
CA PRO A 132 -4.42 0.78 2.73
C PRO A 132 -5.53 0.50 1.71
N PRO A 133 -5.53 -0.61 0.94
CA PRO A 133 -6.67 -0.95 0.08
C PRO A 133 -7.96 -1.22 0.87
N GLN A 134 -7.86 -1.96 1.98
CA GLN A 134 -8.99 -2.23 2.87
C GLN A 134 -9.44 -0.95 3.58
N PHE A 135 -8.50 -0.06 3.87
CA PHE A 135 -8.75 1.21 4.53
C PHE A 135 -9.50 2.14 3.59
N ARG A 136 -9.08 2.19 2.33
CA ARG A 136 -9.77 2.87 1.24
C ARG A 136 -11.20 2.35 1.10
N GLU A 137 -11.38 1.04 0.97
CA GLU A 137 -12.71 0.42 0.88
C GLU A 137 -13.57 0.78 2.10
N TYR A 138 -12.99 0.74 3.30
CA TYR A 138 -13.68 1.12 4.53
C TYR A 138 -14.11 2.60 4.53
N LEU A 139 -13.20 3.52 4.18
CA LEU A 139 -13.50 4.94 4.07
C LEU A 139 -14.66 5.19 3.10
N PHE A 140 -14.68 4.50 1.95
CA PHE A 140 -15.78 4.56 0.98
C PHE A 140 -17.08 3.94 1.50
N SER A 141 -16.98 2.84 2.26
CA SER A 141 -18.15 2.18 2.84
C SER A 141 -18.85 3.01 3.92
N ARG A 142 -18.08 3.85 4.65
CA ARG A 142 -18.58 4.64 5.78
C ARG A 142 -19.43 5.85 5.40
N ARG A 143 -19.56 6.19 4.12
CA ARG A 143 -20.55 7.13 3.52
C ARG A 143 -20.85 8.44 4.27
N THR A 144 -20.03 8.89 5.21
CA THR A 144 -19.94 10.31 5.52
C THR A 144 -19.47 11.00 4.24
N GLU A 145 -20.12 12.09 3.87
CA GLU A 145 -19.77 12.92 2.71
C GLU A 145 -18.38 13.51 2.94
N TRP A 146 -17.34 12.71 2.67
CA TRP A 146 -15.97 13.16 2.78
C TRP A 146 -15.80 14.36 1.88
N THR A 147 -15.39 15.48 2.46
CA THR A 147 -15.04 16.65 1.65
C THR A 147 -13.78 16.29 0.86
N TYR A 148 -13.79 16.54 -0.44
CA TYR A 148 -12.60 16.40 -1.27
C TYR A 148 -11.92 17.76 -1.42
N ILE A 149 -10.64 17.81 -1.07
CA ILE A 149 -9.77 18.95 -1.36
C ILE A 149 -8.82 18.62 -2.52
N THR A 150 -8.33 19.65 -3.19
CA THR A 150 -7.32 19.50 -4.25
C THR A 150 -5.96 19.77 -3.66
N GLY A 151 -5.09 18.77 -3.68
CA GLY A 151 -3.67 18.93 -3.38
C GLY A 151 -2.86 19.21 -4.64
N SER A 152 -1.59 19.50 -4.45
CA SER A 152 -0.64 19.55 -5.55
C SER A 152 -0.33 18.12 -5.99
N SER A 153 -0.30 17.85 -7.30
CA SER A 153 0.21 16.55 -7.75
C SER A 153 1.69 16.48 -7.36
N PRO A 154 2.14 15.43 -6.64
CA PRO A 154 3.52 15.33 -6.17
C PRO A 154 4.55 15.19 -7.32
N ILE A 155 4.10 15.19 -8.58
CA ILE A 155 4.89 14.84 -9.76
C ILE A 155 5.57 16.06 -10.41
N SER A 156 5.34 17.30 -9.96
CA SER A 156 5.86 18.47 -10.70
C SER A 156 7.21 19.02 -10.25
N GLU A 157 7.65 18.85 -9.00
CA GLU A 157 8.81 19.63 -8.52
C GLU A 157 9.76 18.83 -7.62
N THR A 158 10.92 18.51 -8.23
CA THR A 158 12.23 18.30 -7.57
C THR A 158 12.49 16.95 -6.91
N MET A 159 12.81 15.94 -7.73
CA MET A 159 13.79 14.92 -7.34
C MET A 159 14.81 14.70 -8.46
N ASN A 160 15.82 15.56 -8.52
CA ASN A 160 17.16 15.16 -8.95
C ASN A 160 17.77 14.33 -7.80
N ALA A 161 17.40 13.06 -7.73
CA ALA A 161 18.08 12.04 -6.94
C ALA A 161 18.56 10.99 -7.93
N ALA A 162 19.80 10.50 -7.76
CA ALA A 162 20.37 9.45 -8.58
C ALA A 162 19.32 8.36 -8.85
N GLU A 163 19.12 8.01 -10.13
CA GLU A 163 18.23 6.93 -10.54
C GLU A 163 18.62 5.66 -9.77
N GLU A 164 17.89 5.35 -8.70
CA GLU A 164 17.80 3.97 -8.28
C GLU A 164 17.19 3.22 -9.48
N PRO A 165 17.81 2.10 -9.92
CA PRO A 165 17.27 1.36 -11.05
C PRO A 165 15.83 1.02 -10.72
N ALA A 166 14.90 1.52 -11.55
CA ALA A 166 13.48 1.22 -11.41
C ALA A 166 13.35 -0.29 -11.25
N SER A 167 12.84 -0.76 -10.10
CA SER A 167 12.77 -2.19 -9.83
C SER A 167 11.85 -2.83 -10.85
N THR A 168 12.43 -3.46 -11.88
CA THR A 168 11.65 -4.21 -12.86
C THR A 168 11.15 -5.50 -12.19
N THR A 169 9.92 -5.87 -12.50
CA THR A 169 9.32 -7.14 -12.11
C THR A 169 9.46 -8.10 -13.27
N PHE A 170 10.00 -9.29 -13.00
CA PHE A 170 10.17 -10.31 -14.01
C PHE A 170 8.96 -11.25 -14.03
N TYR A 171 8.47 -11.56 -15.22
CA TYR A 171 7.43 -12.55 -15.46
C TYR A 171 7.94 -13.61 -16.43
N GLU A 172 7.80 -14.88 -16.05
CA GLU A 172 7.99 -16.02 -16.94
C GLU A 172 6.62 -16.57 -17.36
N ILE A 173 6.37 -16.59 -18.67
CA ILE A 173 5.13 -17.13 -19.25
C ILE A 173 5.44 -18.51 -19.79
N VAL A 174 4.83 -19.54 -19.20
CA VAL A 174 5.14 -20.94 -19.51
C VAL A 174 3.99 -21.59 -20.28
N PHE A 175 4.34 -22.21 -21.40
CA PHE A 175 3.48 -22.98 -22.28
C PHE A 175 3.89 -24.46 -22.24
N GLN A 176 2.90 -25.36 -22.21
CA GLN A 176 3.14 -26.79 -22.40
C GLN A 176 3.33 -27.05 -23.90
N ALA A 177 4.41 -27.72 -24.30
CA ALA A 177 4.68 -27.98 -25.71
C ALA A 177 3.56 -28.78 -26.39
N ALA A 178 2.90 -29.68 -25.64
CA ALA A 178 1.76 -30.44 -26.14
C ALA A 178 0.53 -29.57 -26.49
N ASP A 179 0.44 -28.38 -25.90
CA ASP A 179 -0.66 -27.43 -26.11
C ASP A 179 -0.22 -26.19 -26.91
N PHE A 180 1.03 -26.16 -27.40
CA PHE A 180 1.58 -25.03 -28.14
C PHE A 180 1.18 -25.16 -29.62
N THR A 181 0.28 -24.29 -30.08
CA THR A 181 -0.33 -24.37 -31.42
C THR A 181 0.14 -23.28 -32.38
N PHE A 182 1.21 -22.56 -32.03
CA PHE A 182 1.79 -21.48 -32.83
C PHE A 182 2.97 -22.03 -33.63
N ASP A 183 3.24 -21.46 -34.81
CA ASP A 183 4.34 -21.91 -35.68
C ASP A 183 5.71 -21.56 -35.07
N GLY A 184 5.75 -20.56 -34.19
CA GLY A 184 6.93 -20.14 -33.47
C GLY A 184 6.59 -19.28 -32.27
N ARG A 185 7.60 -19.05 -31.44
CA ARG A 185 7.49 -18.20 -30.25
C ARG A 185 7.24 -16.73 -30.62
N ASP A 186 7.80 -16.29 -31.75
CA ASP A 186 7.68 -14.94 -32.31
C ASP A 186 6.22 -14.51 -32.51
N GLU A 187 5.30 -15.46 -32.81
CA GLU A 187 3.86 -15.17 -32.92
C GLU A 187 3.22 -14.69 -31.61
N ILE A 188 3.91 -14.90 -30.48
CA ILE A 188 3.51 -14.46 -29.15
C ILE A 188 4.44 -13.35 -28.64
N GLU A 189 5.75 -13.43 -28.90
CA GLU A 189 6.72 -12.42 -28.46
C GLU A 189 6.44 -11.07 -29.10
N ASP A 190 6.25 -10.99 -30.43
CA ASP A 190 6.10 -9.71 -31.12
C ASP A 190 4.87 -8.93 -30.64
N PRO A 191 3.64 -9.51 -30.57
CA PRO A 191 2.47 -8.77 -30.09
C PRO A 191 2.54 -8.41 -28.61
N LEU A 192 3.31 -9.17 -27.83
CA LEU A 192 3.48 -8.92 -26.40
C LEU A 192 4.47 -7.78 -26.15
N ASP A 193 5.61 -7.82 -26.84
CA ASP A 193 6.64 -6.78 -26.80
C ASP A 193 6.09 -5.44 -27.30
N GLU A 194 5.40 -5.45 -28.45
CA GLU A 194 4.74 -4.27 -29.02
C GLU A 194 3.77 -3.63 -28.01
N ALA A 195 2.86 -4.42 -27.42
CA ALA A 195 1.86 -3.90 -26.48
C ALA A 195 2.47 -3.36 -25.18
N LEU A 196 3.55 -3.96 -24.69
CA LEU A 196 4.25 -3.51 -23.49
C LEU A 196 5.04 -2.22 -23.75
N ARG A 197 5.71 -2.13 -24.90
CA ARG A 197 6.45 -0.94 -25.33
C ARG A 197 5.54 0.24 -25.64
N GLU A 198 4.44 0.03 -26.36
CA GLU A 198 3.42 1.06 -26.63
C GLU A 198 2.83 1.64 -25.33
N SER A 199 2.76 0.82 -24.29
CA SER A 199 2.26 1.24 -22.98
C SER A 199 3.34 1.82 -22.07
N GLU A 200 4.61 1.85 -22.52
CA GLU A 200 5.80 2.20 -21.74
C GLU A 200 5.97 1.37 -20.46
N LEU A 201 5.41 0.14 -20.44
CA LEU A 201 5.30 -0.69 -19.24
C LEU A 201 6.39 -1.76 -19.13
N GLY A 202 7.07 -2.11 -20.22
CA GLY A 202 8.04 -3.20 -20.22
C GLY A 202 8.44 -3.65 -21.62
N GLU A 203 9.09 -4.80 -21.70
CA GLU A 203 9.47 -5.46 -22.95
C GLU A 203 9.64 -6.98 -22.74
N VAL A 204 9.67 -7.72 -23.83
CA VAL A 204 10.07 -9.13 -23.85
C VAL A 204 11.60 -9.19 -23.85
N THR A 205 12.19 -9.91 -22.89
CA THR A 205 13.65 -9.97 -22.72
C THR A 205 14.26 -11.29 -23.21
N GLY A 206 13.44 -12.32 -23.43
CA GLY A 206 13.90 -13.58 -23.99
C GLY A 206 12.91 -14.72 -23.83
N GLY A 207 13.44 -15.94 -23.86
CA GLY A 207 12.67 -17.16 -23.67
C GLY A 207 13.42 -18.38 -24.21
N GLY A 208 12.83 -19.55 -24.07
CA GLY A 208 13.42 -20.82 -24.50
C GLY A 208 12.39 -21.89 -24.83
N SER A 209 12.87 -23.00 -25.38
CA SER A 209 12.08 -24.20 -25.62
C SER A 209 12.91 -25.43 -25.32
N GLY A 210 12.36 -26.38 -24.57
CA GLY A 210 13.06 -27.59 -24.15
C GLY A 210 12.27 -28.36 -23.09
N GLY A 211 12.57 -29.65 -22.91
CA GLY A 211 11.96 -30.45 -21.83
C GLY A 211 10.43 -30.55 -21.84
N GLY A 212 9.78 -30.32 -22.99
CA GLY A 212 8.31 -30.33 -23.10
C GLY A 212 7.64 -28.99 -22.74
N ILE A 213 8.40 -27.91 -22.58
CA ILE A 213 7.89 -26.57 -22.32
C ILE A 213 8.47 -25.55 -23.30
N CYS A 214 7.74 -24.46 -23.50
CA CYS A 214 8.21 -23.23 -24.11
C CYS A 214 7.95 -22.10 -23.11
N ASN A 215 8.89 -21.17 -22.93
CA ASN A 215 8.74 -20.02 -22.05
C ASN A 215 9.06 -18.69 -22.77
N ILE A 216 8.45 -17.61 -22.29
CA ILE A 216 8.71 -16.22 -22.69
C ILE A 216 8.96 -15.41 -21.42
N ASP A 217 10.06 -14.66 -21.43
CA ASP A 217 10.56 -13.86 -20.32
C ASP A 217 10.23 -12.39 -20.57
N VAL A 218 9.64 -11.74 -19.56
CA VAL A 218 9.13 -10.38 -19.68
C VAL A 218 9.56 -9.56 -18.47
N GLU A 219 10.07 -8.36 -18.72
CA GLU A 219 10.35 -7.39 -17.66
C GLU A 219 9.36 -6.23 -17.72
N VAL A 220 8.78 -5.86 -16.57
CA VAL A 220 7.85 -4.74 -16.47
C VAL A 220 8.20 -3.76 -15.36
N LYS A 221 7.93 -2.47 -15.59
CA LYS A 221 8.17 -1.36 -14.66
C LYS A 221 7.08 -1.23 -13.60
N ASP A 222 5.86 -1.67 -13.92
CA ASP A 222 4.71 -1.71 -13.00
C ASP A 222 4.10 -3.11 -13.06
N ALA A 223 4.27 -3.89 -11.99
CA ALA A 223 3.83 -5.28 -11.93
C ALA A 223 2.34 -5.45 -12.24
N LYS A 224 1.48 -4.57 -11.69
CA LYS A 224 0.03 -4.71 -11.78
C LYS A 224 -0.46 -4.33 -13.17
N ARG A 225 0.01 -3.20 -13.71
CA ARG A 225 -0.34 -2.75 -15.06
C ARG A 225 0.24 -3.66 -16.13
N GLY A 226 1.50 -4.09 -15.96
CA GLY A 226 2.18 -5.03 -16.85
C GLY A 226 1.44 -6.36 -16.94
N LEU A 227 1.09 -6.98 -15.80
CA LEU A 227 0.32 -8.22 -15.79
C LEU A 227 -1.05 -8.09 -16.48
N ALA A 228 -1.70 -6.93 -16.37
CA ALA A 228 -2.96 -6.67 -17.06
C ALA A 228 -2.79 -6.66 -18.59
N VAL A 229 -1.72 -6.04 -19.09
CA VAL A 229 -1.38 -6.03 -20.53
C VAL A 229 -1.02 -7.44 -21.01
N ILE A 230 -0.13 -8.15 -20.31
CA ILE A 230 0.26 -9.53 -20.64
C ILE A 230 -0.98 -10.42 -20.78
N ARG A 231 -1.86 -10.41 -19.77
CA ARG A 231 -3.09 -11.22 -19.81
C ARG A 231 -4.05 -10.82 -20.92
N LYS A 232 -4.08 -9.55 -21.33
CA LYS A 232 -4.93 -9.06 -22.42
C LYS A 232 -4.42 -9.59 -23.77
N VAL A 233 -3.12 -9.50 -24.02
CA VAL A 233 -2.49 -10.01 -25.25
C VAL A 233 -2.65 -11.52 -25.36
N LEU A 234 -2.28 -12.27 -24.32
CA LEU A 234 -2.39 -13.74 -24.33
C LEU A 234 -3.84 -14.23 -24.56
N ARG A 235 -4.85 -13.53 -24.01
CA ARG A 235 -6.27 -13.82 -24.29
C ARG A 235 -6.65 -13.51 -25.74
N LYS A 236 -6.15 -12.41 -26.31
CA LYS A 236 -6.41 -12.03 -27.71
C LYS A 236 -5.83 -13.06 -28.67
N LEU A 237 -4.63 -13.57 -28.37
CA LEU A 237 -3.97 -14.65 -29.11
C LEU A 237 -4.58 -16.03 -28.87
N LYS A 238 -5.53 -16.15 -27.94
CA LYS A 238 -6.21 -17.41 -27.59
C LYS A 238 -5.24 -18.54 -27.19
N VAL A 239 -4.21 -18.22 -26.42
CA VAL A 239 -3.26 -19.22 -25.91
C VAL A 239 -3.98 -20.28 -25.06
N ALA A 240 -3.38 -21.47 -24.94
CA ALA A 240 -3.96 -22.59 -24.24
C ALA A 240 -4.30 -22.26 -22.76
N ARG A 241 -5.34 -22.90 -22.22
CA ARG A 241 -5.72 -22.72 -20.80
C ARG A 241 -4.68 -23.29 -19.82
N SER A 242 -3.79 -24.15 -20.30
CA SER A 242 -2.65 -24.68 -19.55
C SER A 242 -1.52 -23.68 -19.40
N THR A 243 -1.50 -22.56 -20.14
CA THR A 243 -0.51 -21.48 -19.98
C THR A 243 -0.48 -20.96 -18.54
N ARG A 244 0.71 -20.69 -18.03
CA ARG A 244 0.96 -20.13 -16.69
C ARG A 244 1.81 -18.86 -16.80
N ILE A 245 1.64 -17.96 -15.83
CA ILE A 245 2.47 -16.76 -15.68
C ILE A 245 3.03 -16.81 -14.26
N HIS A 246 4.34 -16.86 -14.15
CA HIS A 246 5.07 -16.83 -12.88
C HIS A 246 5.63 -15.43 -12.67
N GLN A 247 5.43 -14.85 -11.50
CA GLN A 247 6.04 -13.58 -11.11
C GLN A 247 7.25 -13.87 -10.23
N THR A 248 8.40 -13.27 -10.54
CA THR A 248 9.61 -13.34 -9.72
C THR A 248 9.86 -11.95 -9.14
N GLU A 249 9.67 -11.80 -7.82
CA GLU A 249 10.09 -10.60 -7.06
C GLU A 249 11.59 -10.72 -6.71
N PRO A 250 12.36 -9.62 -6.56
CA PRO A 250 13.83 -9.67 -6.60
C PRO A 250 14.37 -10.46 -5.39
N GLU A 251 15.38 -11.34 -5.48
CA GLU A 251 16.66 -11.27 -6.23
C GLU A 251 17.10 -12.64 -6.80
N PRO A 252 17.63 -12.76 -8.04
CA PRO A 252 18.71 -13.69 -8.31
C PRO A 252 20.04 -13.02 -7.97
N ARG A 253 20.82 -13.62 -7.06
CA ARG A 253 22.22 -13.23 -6.80
C ARG A 253 23.15 -14.03 -7.68
N GLU A 254 24.05 -13.34 -8.37
CA GLU A 254 25.15 -13.95 -9.11
C GLU A 254 26.35 -14.21 -8.20
N PHE A 255 27.04 -15.34 -8.44
CA PHE A 255 28.26 -15.75 -7.76
C PHE A 255 29.37 -15.94 -8.80
N GLY A 256 30.55 -15.35 -8.54
CA GLY A 256 31.71 -15.52 -9.41
C GLY A 256 32.19 -16.97 -9.44
N ILE A 257 32.51 -17.47 -10.64
CA ILE A 257 32.97 -18.85 -10.86
C ILE A 257 34.47 -19.01 -10.56
N TYR A 258 35.24 -17.91 -10.53
CA TYR A 258 36.66 -17.92 -10.20
C TYR A 258 37.00 -16.83 -9.17
N PRO A 259 38.03 -17.05 -8.33
CA PRO A 259 38.38 -16.17 -7.21
C PRO A 259 38.87 -14.79 -7.63
#